data_AF-A0A7Z9WI55-F1
#
_entry.id   AF-A0A7Z9WI55-F1
#
_cell.length_a   1.000
_cell.length_b   1.000
_cell.length_c   1.000
_cell.angle_alpha   90.00
_cell.angle_beta   90.00
_cell.angle_gamma   90.00
#
_symmetry.space_group_name_H-M   'P 1'
#
loop_
_entity.id
_entity.type
_entity.pdbx_description
1 polymer ?
#
loop_
_entity_poly.entity_id
_entity_poly.type
_entity_poly.pdbx_seq_one_letter_code
_entity_poly.pdbx_strand_id
1 'polypeptide(L)'
;MKKNLTLKEVIEDAVDEVIREFNQLEFVKRWYEHHDKWYDFWDEADKIQSVLFLLEKFKVFSSEKLMPLLERVKNRFAKDDLLEAAPNEYPHLDNRIRYIVYGHTHEPLQVPLEVIEEPAGLKEHIYLNTGTWRTRYHKSKEGLGFIGWKNLSYLVFYRKEERIRFSYL
;
A
#
# COMPACT_ATOMS: atom_id res chain seq x y z
N MET A 1 -36.94 -1.47 -27.51
CA MET A 1 -36.35 -2.75 -27.06
C MET A 1 -35.03 -2.40 -26.35
N LYS A 2 -34.96 -2.48 -25.00
CA LYS A 2 -33.70 -2.23 -24.29
C LYS A 2 -32.77 -3.41 -24.56
N LYS A 3 -31.61 -3.18 -25.18
CA LYS A 3 -30.56 -4.19 -25.32
C LYS A 3 -30.16 -4.63 -23.91
N ASN A 4 -30.19 -5.94 -23.64
CA ASN A 4 -29.55 -6.47 -22.43
C ASN A 4 -28.05 -6.28 -22.60
N LEU A 5 -27.49 -5.31 -21.90
CA LEU A 5 -26.04 -5.12 -21.80
C LEU A 5 -25.46 -6.34 -21.09
N THR A 6 -24.38 -6.88 -21.64
CA THR A 6 -23.59 -7.92 -21.01
C THR A 6 -22.92 -7.35 -19.74
N LEU A 7 -22.64 -8.19 -18.75
CA LEU A 7 -21.92 -7.78 -17.53
C LEU A 7 -20.59 -7.07 -17.85
N LYS A 8 -19.92 -7.48 -18.93
CA LYS A 8 -18.71 -6.84 -19.44
C LYS A 8 -18.96 -5.39 -19.84
N GLU A 9 -19.99 -5.14 -20.64
CA GLU A 9 -20.36 -3.78 -21.06
C GLU A 9 -20.73 -2.91 -19.86
N VAL A 10 -21.45 -3.46 -18.87
CA VAL A 10 -21.81 -2.72 -17.65
C VAL A 10 -20.57 -2.28 -16.86
N ILE A 11 -19.56 -3.16 -16.72
CA ILE A 11 -18.34 -2.81 -15.99
C ILE A 11 -17.48 -1.82 -16.81
N GLU A 12 -17.42 -1.98 -18.13
CA GLU A 12 -16.72 -1.02 -19.01
C GLU A 12 -17.37 0.37 -18.92
N ASP A 13 -18.69 0.45 -19.02
CA ASP A 13 -19.44 1.71 -18.90
C ASP A 13 -19.21 2.37 -17.53
N ALA A 14 -19.20 1.58 -16.45
CA ALA A 14 -18.94 2.10 -15.11
C ALA A 14 -17.51 2.61 -14.94
N VAL A 15 -16.51 1.93 -15.53
CA VAL A 15 -15.11 2.39 -15.50
C VAL A 15 -14.97 3.70 -16.27
N ASP A 16 -15.54 3.78 -17.48
CA ASP A 16 -15.48 5.00 -18.31
C ASP A 16 -16.19 6.18 -17.62
N GLU A 17 -17.32 5.94 -16.97
CA GLU A 17 -18.02 6.94 -16.17
C GLU A 17 -17.17 7.45 -14.99
N VAL A 18 -16.58 6.54 -14.21
CA VAL A 18 -15.72 6.92 -13.07
C VAL A 18 -14.49 7.70 -13.54
N ILE A 19 -13.84 7.30 -14.64
CA ILE A 19 -12.68 8.02 -15.21
C ILE A 19 -13.09 9.43 -15.63
N ARG A 20 -14.24 9.57 -16.30
CA ARG A 20 -14.78 10.86 -16.73
C ARG A 20 -15.08 11.77 -15.53
N GLU A 21 -15.79 11.26 -14.53
CA GLU A 21 -16.12 12.03 -13.33
C GLU A 21 -14.88 12.43 -12.54
N PHE A 22 -13.92 11.50 -12.37
CA PHE A 22 -12.65 11.76 -11.71
C PHE A 22 -11.90 12.93 -12.37
N ASN A 23 -11.78 12.94 -13.70
CA ASN A 23 -11.12 14.02 -14.45
C ASN A 23 -11.91 15.35 -14.43
N GLN A 24 -13.19 15.33 -14.08
CA GLN A 24 -14.01 16.55 -13.96
C GLN A 24 -13.85 17.25 -12.61
N LEU A 25 -13.38 16.55 -11.58
CA LEU A 25 -13.16 17.11 -10.25
C LEU A 25 -12.19 18.30 -10.30
N GLU A 26 -12.59 19.42 -9.70
CA GLU A 26 -11.78 20.65 -9.66
C GLU A 26 -10.43 20.42 -8.96
N PHE A 27 -10.43 19.59 -7.92
CA PHE A 27 -9.21 19.15 -7.24
C PHE A 27 -8.23 18.46 -8.20
N VAL A 28 -8.72 17.50 -9.01
CA VAL A 28 -7.88 16.71 -9.93
C VAL A 28 -7.28 17.62 -11.00
N LYS A 29 -8.06 18.54 -11.56
CA LYS A 29 -7.58 19.52 -12.55
C LYS A 29 -6.46 20.39 -11.99
N ARG A 30 -6.68 20.98 -10.81
CA ARG A 30 -5.67 21.80 -10.12
C ARG A 30 -4.44 20.99 -9.75
N TRP A 31 -4.63 19.74 -9.35
CA TRP A 31 -3.54 18.84 -9.01
C TRP A 31 -2.67 18.52 -10.24
N TYR A 32 -3.28 18.23 -11.40
CA TYR A 32 -2.55 18.08 -12.66
C TYR A 32 -1.78 19.35 -13.02
N GLU A 33 -2.41 20.52 -13.01
CA GLU A 33 -1.73 21.80 -13.31
C GLU A 33 -0.54 22.08 -12.39
N HIS A 34 -0.60 21.65 -11.13
CA HIS A 34 0.49 21.83 -10.18
C HIS A 34 1.65 20.84 -10.40
N HIS A 35 1.34 19.63 -10.88
CA HIS A 35 2.32 18.55 -11.01
C HIS A 35 2.90 18.43 -12.40
N ASP A 36 2.22 18.95 -13.44
CA ASP A 36 2.68 19.04 -14.83
C ASP A 36 3.89 19.97 -14.93
N LYS A 37 5.07 19.37 -14.79
CA LYS A 37 6.34 20.08 -14.76
C LYS A 37 7.06 19.85 -16.07
N TRP A 38 7.15 20.90 -16.90
CA TRP A 38 7.80 20.88 -18.22
C TRP A 38 9.25 20.32 -18.24
N TYR A 39 9.94 20.21 -17.10
CA TYR A 39 11.29 19.66 -17.02
C TYR A 39 11.36 18.16 -16.67
N ASP A 40 10.24 17.50 -16.34
CA ASP A 40 10.19 16.10 -15.95
C ASP A 40 9.21 15.35 -16.86
N PHE A 41 9.72 14.65 -17.87
CA PHE A 41 8.92 13.95 -18.89
C PHE A 41 8.09 12.76 -18.37
N TRP A 42 8.08 12.51 -17.05
CA TRP A 42 7.42 11.36 -16.44
C TRP A 42 7.01 11.62 -14.98
N ASP A 43 6.38 12.77 -14.75
CA ASP A 43 5.86 13.13 -13.43
C ASP A 43 4.68 12.23 -12.99
N GLU A 44 4.19 12.42 -11.77
CA GLU A 44 3.08 11.61 -11.25
C GLU A 44 1.75 11.88 -11.98
N ALA A 45 1.57 13.06 -12.57
CA ALA A 45 0.37 13.38 -13.35
C ALA A 45 0.37 12.62 -14.68
N ASP A 46 1.50 12.61 -15.40
CA ASP A 46 1.67 11.85 -16.64
C ASP A 46 1.39 10.35 -16.44
N LYS A 47 1.84 9.78 -15.32
CA LYS A 47 1.60 8.39 -14.97
C LYS A 47 0.12 8.10 -14.78
N ILE A 48 -0.59 8.95 -14.02
CA ILE A 48 -2.03 8.80 -13.77
C ILE A 48 -2.81 8.93 -15.08
N GLN A 49 -2.53 9.98 -15.86
CA GLN A 49 -3.20 10.21 -17.15
C GLN A 49 -2.96 9.06 -18.12
N SER A 50 -1.74 8.53 -18.20
CA SER A 50 -1.42 7.38 -19.04
C SER A 50 -2.20 6.13 -18.63
N VAL A 51 -2.33 5.86 -17.34
CA VAL A 51 -3.11 4.71 -16.83
C VAL A 51 -4.59 4.88 -17.14
N LEU A 52 -5.17 6.07 -16.91
CA LEU A 52 -6.57 6.36 -17.21
C LEU A 52 -6.86 6.22 -18.72
N PHE A 53 -5.97 6.76 -19.56
CA PHE A 53 -6.06 6.61 -21.02
C PHE A 53 -6.00 5.15 -21.45
N LEU A 54 -5.11 4.35 -20.83
CA LEU A 54 -5.03 2.92 -21.10
C LEU A 54 -6.32 2.18 -20.70
N LEU A 55 -6.91 2.53 -19.56
CA LEU A 55 -8.15 1.91 -19.09
C LEU A 55 -9.33 2.23 -20.02
N GLU A 56 -9.46 3.49 -20.45
CA GLU A 56 -10.50 3.95 -21.38
C GLU A 56 -10.33 3.34 -22.78
N LYS A 57 -9.09 3.32 -23.32
CA LYS A 57 -8.85 2.87 -24.70
C LYS A 57 -8.75 1.36 -24.88
N PHE A 58 -8.15 0.66 -23.92
CA PHE A 58 -7.85 -0.76 -24.09
C PHE A 58 -8.85 -1.69 -23.39
N LYS A 59 -9.88 -1.15 -22.74
CA LYS A 59 -11.00 -1.86 -22.08
C LYS A 59 -10.54 -2.93 -21.09
N VAL A 60 -10.92 -2.81 -19.82
CA VAL A 60 -10.46 -3.65 -18.70
C VAL A 60 -10.50 -5.17 -18.99
N PHE A 61 -11.50 -5.65 -19.75
CA PHE A 61 -11.68 -7.07 -20.07
C PHE A 61 -11.18 -7.49 -21.46
N SER A 62 -10.60 -6.59 -22.25
CA SER A 62 -10.15 -6.91 -23.61
C SER A 62 -8.74 -7.53 -23.66
N SER A 63 -8.02 -7.63 -22.54
CA SER A 63 -6.77 -8.38 -22.55
C SER A 63 -6.42 -8.98 -21.19
N GLU A 64 -6.03 -10.26 -21.22
CA GLU A 64 -5.23 -10.91 -20.17
C GLU A 64 -3.92 -10.14 -19.87
N LYS A 65 -3.59 -9.11 -20.67
CA LYS A 65 -2.42 -8.23 -20.57
C LYS A 65 -2.62 -6.99 -19.69
N LEU A 66 -3.86 -6.61 -19.34
CA LEU A 66 -4.10 -5.46 -18.45
C LEU A 66 -3.92 -5.81 -16.97
N MET A 67 -4.13 -7.07 -16.58
CA MET A 67 -3.90 -7.53 -15.20
C MET A 67 -2.44 -7.34 -14.75
N PRO A 68 -1.42 -7.71 -15.54
CA PRO A 68 -0.02 -7.37 -15.24
C PRO A 68 0.26 -5.86 -15.12
N LEU A 69 -0.45 -5.03 -15.90
CA LEU A 69 -0.28 -3.57 -15.85
C LEU A 69 -0.86 -3.00 -14.55
N LEU A 70 -2.07 -3.44 -14.18
CA LEU A 70 -2.71 -3.11 -12.91
C LEU A 70 -1.88 -3.61 -11.71
N GLU A 71 -1.29 -4.80 -11.79
CA GLU A 71 -0.38 -5.30 -10.76
C GLU A 71 0.90 -4.47 -10.66
N ARG A 72 1.49 -4.02 -11.79
CA ARG A 72 2.66 -3.12 -11.77
C ARG A 72 2.33 -1.75 -11.20
N VAL A 73 1.18 -1.19 -11.57
CA VAL A 73 0.67 0.08 -11.03
C VAL A 73 0.44 -0.07 -9.52
N LYS A 74 -0.27 -1.12 -9.10
CA LYS A 74 -0.45 -1.44 -7.69
C LYS A 74 0.88 -1.57 -6.97
N ASN A 75 1.86 -2.30 -7.49
CA ASN A 75 3.15 -2.49 -6.82
C ASN A 75 3.97 -1.18 -6.73
N ARG A 76 3.79 -0.25 -7.68
CA ARG A 76 4.40 1.08 -7.62
C ARG A 76 3.75 1.96 -6.54
N PHE A 77 2.43 1.89 -6.40
CA PHE A 77 1.66 2.62 -5.38
C PHE A 77 1.56 1.89 -4.03
N ALA A 78 1.95 0.62 -3.96
CA ALA A 78 1.99 -0.20 -2.75
C ALA A 78 3.36 -0.16 -2.09
N LYS A 79 4.15 0.89 -2.34
CA LYS A 79 5.21 1.25 -1.42
C LYS A 79 4.55 1.50 -0.06
N ASP A 80 5.06 0.84 0.97
CA ASP A 80 4.58 1.06 2.32
C ASP A 80 5.14 2.41 2.78
N ASP A 81 4.41 3.48 2.49
CA ASP A 81 4.79 4.86 2.85
C ASP A 81 5.09 4.98 4.35
N LEU A 82 4.44 4.14 5.18
CA LEU A 82 4.72 4.09 6.62
C LEU A 82 6.06 3.42 6.92
N LEU A 83 6.46 2.39 6.17
CA LEU A 83 7.79 1.81 6.28
C LEU A 83 8.88 2.80 5.85
N GLU A 84 8.66 3.56 4.77
CA GLU A 84 9.63 4.57 4.30
C GLU A 84 9.71 5.77 5.28
N ALA A 85 8.60 6.15 5.90
CA ALA A 85 8.56 7.23 6.90
C ALA A 85 9.13 6.82 8.27
N ALA A 86 8.99 5.55 8.67
CA ALA A 86 9.32 5.08 10.02
C ALA A 86 10.75 5.46 10.48
N PRO A 87 11.83 5.29 9.69
CA PRO A 87 13.18 5.71 10.11
C PRO A 87 13.29 7.20 10.45
N ASN A 88 12.45 8.04 9.84
CA ASN A 88 12.58 9.49 9.89
C ASN A 88 11.70 10.16 10.95
N GLU A 89 10.69 9.49 11.54
CA GLU A 89 9.68 10.21 12.33
C GLU A 89 10.16 10.66 13.71
N TYR A 90 10.79 9.79 14.50
CA TYR A 90 11.10 10.06 15.91
C TYR A 90 12.49 9.62 16.42
N PRO A 91 13.28 8.75 15.75
CA PRO A 91 14.60 8.38 16.25
C PRO A 91 15.54 9.56 16.52
N HIS A 92 15.40 10.62 15.73
CA HIS A 92 16.19 11.85 15.85
C HIS A 92 15.73 12.78 16.99
N LEU A 93 14.52 12.59 17.52
CA LEU A 93 13.95 13.40 18.61
C LEU A 93 14.22 12.80 19.99
N ASP A 94 14.20 11.47 20.10
CA ASP A 94 14.49 10.76 21.35
C ASP A 94 15.26 9.47 21.08
N ASN A 95 16.54 9.47 21.46
CA ASN A 95 17.43 8.33 21.30
C ASN A 95 17.10 7.16 22.24
N ARG A 96 15.99 7.18 23.00
CA ARG A 96 15.52 6.03 23.78
C ARG A 96 14.49 5.19 23.03
N ILE A 97 13.88 5.74 21.97
CA ILE A 97 12.90 5.03 21.15
C ILE A 97 13.59 3.87 20.44
N ARG A 98 13.03 2.66 20.55
CA ARG A 98 13.52 1.43 19.90
C ARG A 98 12.50 0.77 18.98
N TYR A 99 11.22 1.03 19.21
CA TYR A 99 10.12 0.40 18.50
C TYR A 99 9.19 1.48 17.97
N ILE A 100 8.89 1.40 16.68
CA ILE A 100 7.89 2.24 16.02
C ILE A 100 6.72 1.33 15.68
N VAL A 101 5.56 1.62 16.26
CA VAL A 101 4.38 0.76 16.14
C VAL A 101 3.28 1.51 15.40
N TYR A 102 2.88 0.97 14.25
CA TYR A 102 1.73 1.46 13.49
C TYR A 102 0.61 0.42 13.36
N GLY A 103 -0.51 0.90 12.84
CA GLY A 103 -1.59 0.10 12.26
C GLY A 103 -1.81 0.52 10.81
N HIS A 104 -3.08 0.62 10.39
CA HIS A 104 -3.51 1.26 9.14
C HIS A 104 -3.37 0.46 7.84
N THR A 105 -2.20 -0.12 7.53
CA THR A 105 -2.03 -0.91 6.27
C THR A 105 -2.88 -2.18 6.25
N HIS A 106 -3.41 -2.57 7.42
CA HIS A 106 -4.16 -3.80 7.65
C HIS A 106 -3.35 -5.08 7.43
N GLU A 107 -2.06 -4.97 7.18
CA GLU A 107 -1.13 -6.08 7.03
C GLU A 107 -0.16 -6.08 8.21
N PRO A 108 -0.09 -7.17 9.00
CA PRO A 108 0.87 -7.25 10.08
C PRO A 108 2.29 -7.32 9.52
N LEU A 109 3.21 -6.55 10.11
CA LEU A 109 4.56 -6.41 9.59
C LEU A 109 5.56 -6.27 10.74
N GLN A 110 6.75 -6.83 10.57
CA GLN A 110 7.90 -6.61 11.45
C GLN A 110 9.14 -6.47 10.58
N VAL A 111 9.77 -5.29 10.62
CA VAL A 111 10.91 -4.96 9.77
C VAL A 111 12.00 -4.28 10.60
N PRO A 112 13.26 -4.74 10.54
CA PRO A 112 14.38 -4.02 11.11
C PRO A 112 14.63 -2.74 10.30
N LEU A 113 14.75 -1.60 10.99
CA LEU A 113 15.01 -0.30 10.34
C LEU A 113 16.51 0.00 10.33
N GLU A 114 17.14 -0.02 11.50
CA GLU A 114 18.55 0.33 11.66
C GLU A 114 19.15 -0.28 12.93
N VAL A 115 20.49 -0.36 12.96
CA VAL A 115 21.28 -0.70 14.14
C VAL A 115 22.26 0.44 14.39
N ILE A 116 22.20 1.03 15.57
CA ILE A 116 23.04 2.14 16.00
C ILE A 116 24.03 1.60 17.04
N GLU A 117 25.31 1.86 16.83
CA GLU A 117 26.35 1.60 17.83
C GLU A 117 26.40 2.77 18.82
N GLU A 118 26.14 2.48 20.10
CA GLU A 118 26.27 3.45 21.18
C GLU A 118 27.32 2.96 22.19
N PRO A 119 27.93 3.85 23.00
CA PRO A 119 28.88 3.46 24.05
C PRO A 119 28.33 2.42 25.04
N ALA A 120 27.00 2.37 25.22
CA ALA A 120 26.31 1.42 26.08
C ALA A 120 25.97 0.07 25.40
N GLY A 121 26.31 -0.09 24.11
CA GLY A 121 26.05 -1.28 23.30
C GLY A 121 25.25 -0.99 22.03
N LEU A 122 24.79 -2.06 21.39
CA LEU A 122 23.98 -1.96 20.17
C LEU A 122 22.53 -1.56 20.48
N LYS A 123 22.00 -0.66 19.66
CA LYS A 123 20.60 -0.24 19.69
C LYS A 123 19.95 -0.56 18.36
N GLU A 124 18.94 -1.41 18.40
CA GLU A 124 18.17 -1.83 17.22
C GLU A 124 16.87 -1.03 17.16
N HIS A 125 16.54 -0.48 16.00
CA HIS A 125 15.25 0.12 15.71
C HIS A 125 14.43 -0.80 14.85
N ILE A 126 13.18 -1.04 15.26
CA ILE A 126 12.29 -1.98 14.60
C ILE A 126 10.94 -1.29 14.35
N TYR A 127 10.46 -1.43 13.11
CA TYR A 127 9.10 -1.07 12.74
C TYR A 127 8.18 -2.29 12.89
N LEU A 128 7.04 -2.07 13.51
CA LEU A 128 6.01 -3.06 13.77
C LEU A 128 4.67 -2.52 13.28
N ASN A 129 3.94 -3.31 12.49
CA ASN A 129 2.55 -3.05 12.14
C ASN A 129 1.67 -4.15 12.74
N THR A 130 0.64 -3.78 13.49
CA THR A 130 -0.29 -4.75 14.09
C THR A 130 -1.37 -5.22 13.12
N GLY A 131 -1.41 -4.69 11.89
CA GLY A 131 -2.39 -5.03 10.88
C GLY A 131 -3.81 -4.63 11.29
N THR A 132 -4.78 -5.51 11.05
CA THR A 132 -6.19 -5.28 11.39
C THR A 132 -6.87 -6.55 11.89
N TRP A 133 -7.83 -6.37 12.80
CA TRP A 133 -8.78 -7.41 13.22
C TRP A 133 -9.91 -7.68 12.21
N ARG A 134 -10.04 -6.85 11.17
CA ARG A 134 -11.06 -7.00 10.13
C ARG A 134 -10.74 -8.21 9.26
N THR A 135 -11.77 -8.90 8.76
CA THR A 135 -11.58 -9.97 7.79
C THR A 135 -10.90 -9.43 6.53
N ARG A 136 -9.80 -10.06 6.13
CA ARG A 136 -9.07 -9.76 4.90
C ARG A 136 -9.33 -10.89 3.90
N TYR A 137 -9.49 -10.54 2.64
CA TYR A 137 -9.69 -11.49 1.55
C TYR A 137 -8.44 -11.58 0.70
N HIS A 138 -7.96 -12.80 0.51
CA HIS A 138 -6.75 -13.09 -0.23
C HIS A 138 -7.10 -13.90 -1.47
N LYS A 139 -6.51 -13.53 -2.60
CA LYS A 139 -6.69 -14.25 -3.87
C LYS A 139 -6.11 -15.66 -3.75
N SER A 140 -6.85 -16.67 -4.18
CA SER A 140 -6.39 -18.05 -4.25
C SER A 140 -5.28 -18.20 -5.31
N LYS A 141 -4.31 -19.10 -5.07
CA LYS A 141 -3.23 -19.36 -6.03
C LYS A 141 -3.70 -20.06 -7.30
N GLU A 142 -4.78 -20.84 -7.24
CA GLU A 142 -5.22 -21.72 -8.34
C GLU A 142 -6.40 -21.16 -9.16
N GLY A 143 -6.85 -19.92 -8.93
CA GLY A 143 -7.98 -19.38 -9.70
C GLY A 143 -8.44 -17.99 -9.32
N LEU A 144 -9.70 -17.68 -9.68
CA LEU A 144 -10.37 -16.39 -9.45
C LEU A 144 -11.07 -16.30 -8.07
N GLY A 145 -10.91 -17.30 -7.22
CA GLY A 145 -11.51 -17.33 -5.88
C GLY A 145 -10.77 -16.47 -4.86
N PHE A 146 -11.49 -16.01 -3.84
CA PHE A 146 -10.94 -15.30 -2.70
C PHE A 146 -11.26 -16.06 -1.42
N ILE A 147 -10.30 -16.12 -0.51
CA ILE A 147 -10.45 -16.75 0.81
C ILE A 147 -10.34 -15.66 1.86
N GLY A 148 -11.34 -15.58 2.74
CA GLY A 148 -11.37 -14.63 3.84
C GLY A 148 -10.89 -15.25 5.14
N TRP A 149 -10.00 -14.58 5.85
CA TRP A 149 -9.66 -14.94 7.23
C TRP A 149 -9.46 -13.70 8.11
N LYS A 150 -9.46 -13.93 9.43
CA LYS A 150 -9.16 -12.91 10.43
C LYS A 150 -7.79 -13.21 11.03
N ASN A 151 -6.98 -12.17 11.19
CA ASN A 151 -5.71 -12.25 11.89
C ASN A 151 -5.81 -11.50 13.21
N LEU A 152 -5.25 -12.08 14.26
CA LEU A 152 -5.03 -11.42 15.53
C LEU A 152 -3.52 -11.34 15.75
N SER A 153 -2.99 -10.12 15.83
CA SER A 153 -1.58 -9.86 16.07
C SER A 153 -1.42 -9.19 17.42
N TYR A 154 -0.50 -9.70 18.24
CA TYR A 154 -0.14 -9.12 19.52
C TYR A 154 1.34 -8.77 19.52
N LEU A 155 1.68 -7.62 20.12
CA LEU A 155 3.05 -7.21 20.37
C LEU A 155 3.28 -7.26 21.88
N VAL A 156 4.36 -7.91 22.30
CA VAL A 156 4.72 -8.00 23.71
C VAL A 156 6.11 -7.41 23.86
N PHE A 157 6.20 -6.34 24.64
CA PHE A 157 7.45 -5.66 24.97
C PHE A 157 7.80 -5.97 26.42
N TYR A 158 9.05 -6.36 26.64
CA TYR A 158 9.56 -6.67 27.98
C TYR A 158 10.53 -5.59 28.40
N ARG A 159 10.41 -5.13 29.65
CA ARG A 159 11.49 -4.39 30.30
C ARG A 159 12.67 -5.32 30.57
N LYS A 160 13.84 -4.72 30.83
CA LYS A 160 15.07 -5.48 31.11
C LYS A 160 14.88 -6.46 32.27
N GLU A 161 14.11 -6.06 33.28
CA GLU A 161 13.82 -6.81 34.49
C GLU A 161 12.75 -7.90 34.29
N GLU A 162 11.89 -7.74 33.27
CA GLU A 162 10.80 -8.67 32.93
C GLU A 162 11.27 -9.80 32.00
N ARG A 163 12.51 -9.72 31.51
CA ARG A 163 13.09 -10.71 30.62
C ARG A 163 13.51 -11.94 31.42
N ILE A 164 12.56 -12.84 31.71
CA ILE A 164 12.84 -14.14 32.31
C ILE A 164 13.69 -14.93 31.31
N ARG A 165 14.97 -15.19 31.64
CA ARG A 165 15.79 -16.17 30.91
C ARG A 165 15.09 -17.52 31.02
N PHE A 166 14.48 -17.98 29.94
CA PHE A 166 14.27 -19.41 29.78
C PHE A 166 15.65 -20.04 29.56
N SER A 167 16.28 -20.44 30.66
CA SER A 167 17.40 -21.37 30.65
C SER A 167 16.80 -22.72 30.27
N TYR A 168 16.85 -23.08 28.99
CA TYR A 168 16.57 -24.45 28.59
C TYR A 168 17.71 -25.33 29.13
N LEU A 169 17.32 -26.38 29.86
CA LEU A 169 18.15 -27.50 30.30
C LEU A 169 18.86 -28.16 29.12
#